data_AF-A0A1G1T6R7-F1
#
_entry.id   AF-A0A1G1T6R7-F1
#
_cell.length_a   1.000
_cell.length_b   1.000
_cell.length_c   1.000
_cell.angle_alpha   90.00
_cell.angle_beta   90.00
_cell.angle_gamma   90.00
#
_symmetry.space_group_name_H-M   'P 1'
#
loop_
_entity.id
_entity.type
_entity.pdbx_description
1 polymer ?
#
loop_
_entity_poly.entity_id
_entity_poly.type
_entity_poly.pdbx_seq_one_letter_code
_entity_poly.pdbx_strand_id
1 'polypeptide(L)'
;MKAREKFNGRVVVSIDYGQQQKPLSENLFRDPAGQTVEFNSAVDALNWLNAQGWELASTFFLVDDGDSAAYYVLRRRLPKAG
;
A
#
# COMPACT_ATOMS: atom_id res chain seq x y z
N MET A 1 1.52 4.33 1.00
CA MET A 1 0.55 3.23 1.07
C MET A 1 -0.50 3.58 2.12
N LYS A 2 -1.79 3.43 1.79
CA LYS A 2 -2.92 3.58 2.71
C LYS A 2 -3.60 2.22 2.86
N ALA A 3 -3.77 1.77 4.09
CA ALA A 3 -4.52 0.55 4.41
C ALA A 3 -5.87 0.93 5.00
N ARG A 4 -6.94 0.30 4.49
CA ARG A 4 -8.29 0.39 5.06
C ARG A 4 -8.82 -1.01 5.32
N GLU A 5 -9.33 -1.23 6.53
CA GLU A 5 -10.00 -2.48 6.89
C GLU A 5 -11.39 -2.52 6.26
N LYS A 6 -11.78 -3.70 5.77
CA LYS A 6 -13.14 -4.01 5.33
C LYS A 6 -13.87 -4.75 6.44
N PHE A 7 -15.21 -4.70 6.40
CA PHE A 7 -16.10 -5.40 7.32
C PHE A 7 -15.88 -6.92 7.47
N ASN A 8 -15.16 -7.57 6.55
CA ASN A 8 -14.83 -9.00 6.61
C ASN A 8 -13.38 -9.28 7.06
N GLY A 9 -12.69 -8.31 7.67
CA GLY A 9 -11.32 -8.44 8.14
C GLY A 9 -10.25 -8.38 7.04
N ARG A 10 -10.64 -8.22 5.76
CA ARG A 10 -9.69 -8.02 4.66
C ARG A 10 -9.23 -6.57 4.61
N VAL A 11 -8.00 -6.33 4.18
CA VAL A 11 -7.45 -4.98 4.05
C VAL A 11 -7.34 -4.61 2.58
N VAL A 12 -7.85 -3.43 2.20
CA VAL A 12 -7.53 -2.83 0.90
C VAL A 12 -6.37 -1.89 1.07
N VAL A 13 -5.36 -2.10 0.25
CA VAL A 13 -4.13 -1.32 0.23
C VAL A 13 -4.08 -0.53 -1.06
N SER A 14 -3.99 0.79 -0.96
CA SER A 14 -3.67 1.66 -2.10
C SER A 14 -2.28 2.27 -1.93
N ILE A 15 -1.57 2.50 -3.02
CA ILE A 15 -0.31 3.27 -3.00
C ILE A 15 -0.51 4.58 -3.74
N ASP A 16 -0.08 5.65 -3.08
CA ASP A 16 0.07 6.96 -3.67
C ASP A 16 1.52 7.14 -4.11
N TYR A 17 1.72 7.34 -5.41
CA TYR A 17 3.02 7.64 -6.02
C TYR A 17 3.20 9.15 -6.30
N GLY A 18 2.30 10.02 -5.82
CA GLY A 18 2.36 11.47 -6.00
C GLY A 18 1.76 12.00 -7.32
N GLN A 19 0.97 11.19 -8.04
CA GLN A 19 0.23 11.61 -9.24
C GLN A 19 -1.24 11.94 -8.90
N GLN A 20 -1.90 12.81 -9.68
CA GLN A 20 -3.34 13.12 -9.50
C GLN A 20 -4.16 11.83 -9.48
N GLN A 21 -4.75 11.53 -8.33
CA GLN A 21 -5.38 10.26 -8.04
C GLN A 21 -6.70 10.12 -8.79
N LYS A 22 -6.82 9.10 -9.65
CA LYS A 22 -8.10 8.59 -10.15
C LYS A 22 -8.73 7.63 -9.10
N PRO A 23 -10.04 7.31 -9.21
CA PRO A 23 -10.76 6.52 -8.22
C PRO A 23 -10.06 5.18 -7.87
N LEU A 24 -10.35 4.70 -6.66
CA LEU A 24 -9.72 3.58 -5.93
C LEU A 24 -9.34 2.32 -6.75
N SER A 25 -10.02 2.06 -7.87
CA SER A 25 -9.83 0.89 -8.75
C SER A 25 -8.54 0.92 -9.58
N GLU A 26 -7.96 2.10 -9.83
CA GLU A 26 -6.77 2.22 -10.71
C GLU A 26 -5.44 2.15 -9.95
N ASN A 27 -5.44 2.30 -8.62
CA ASN A 27 -4.23 2.36 -7.79
C ASN A 27 -3.94 1.05 -7.03
N LEU A 28 -4.58 -0.05 -7.44
CA LEU A 28 -4.35 -1.36 -6.88
C LEU A 28 -3.07 -1.97 -7.46
N PHE A 29 -2.32 -2.69 -6.64
CA PHE A 29 -1.19 -3.46 -7.15
C PHE A 29 -1.66 -4.51 -8.12
N ARG A 30 -0.96 -4.62 -9.24
CA ARG A 30 -1.16 -5.70 -10.20
C ARG A 30 0.09 -6.54 -10.28
N ASP A 31 -0.10 -7.86 -10.34
CA ASP A 31 0.96 -8.80 -10.66
C ASP A 31 1.41 -8.63 -12.13
N PRO A 32 2.49 -9.31 -12.58
CA PRO A 32 2.91 -9.27 -13.98
C PRO A 32 1.85 -9.76 -14.99
N ALA A 33 0.84 -10.50 -14.54
CA ALA A 33 -0.29 -10.95 -15.36
C ALA A 33 -1.46 -9.93 -15.38
N GLY A 34 -1.32 -8.79 -14.70
CA GLY A 34 -2.31 -7.72 -14.66
C GLY A 34 -3.43 -7.92 -13.64
N GLN A 35 -3.36 -8.95 -12.80
CA GLN A 35 -4.36 -9.25 -11.77
C GLN A 35 -4.11 -8.44 -10.51
N THR A 36 -5.19 -7.94 -9.91
CA THR A 36 -5.16 -7.24 -8.62
C THR A 36 -4.59 -8.15 -7.54
N VAL A 37 -3.55 -7.68 -6.85
CA VAL A 37 -2.99 -8.34 -5.68
C VAL A 37 -3.84 -7.97 -4.46
N GLU A 38 -4.48 -8.96 -3.86
CA GLU A 38 -5.17 -8.81 -2.58
C GLU A 38 -4.28 -9.30 -1.43
N PHE A 39 -4.34 -8.62 -0.30
CA PHE A 39 -3.58 -8.97 0.90
C PHE A 39 -4.53 -9.30 2.05
N ASN A 40 -4.19 -10.32 2.86
CA ASN A 40 -5.01 -10.68 4.02
C ASN A 40 -4.79 -9.71 5.19
N SER A 41 -3.68 -8.98 5.20
CA SER A 41 -3.37 -7.95 6.19
C SER A 41 -2.47 -6.83 5.63
N ALA A 42 -2.36 -5.71 6.34
CA ALA A 42 -1.38 -4.67 6.02
C ALA A 42 0.06 -5.18 6.15
N VAL A 43 0.32 -6.11 7.07
CA VAL A 43 1.65 -6.73 7.26
C VAL A 43 2.02 -7.59 6.06
N ASP A 44 1.07 -8.36 5.51
CA ASP A 44 1.30 -9.15 4.29
C ASP A 44 1.68 -8.24 3.11
N ALA A 45 0.99 -7.11 2.98
CA ALA A 45 1.30 -6.12 1.97
C ALA A 45 2.71 -5.52 2.15
N LEU A 46 3.10 -5.18 3.38
CA LEU A 46 4.44 -4.68 3.69
C LEU A 46 5.53 -5.72 3.40
N ASN A 47 5.31 -6.98 3.75
CA ASN A 47 6.23 -8.07 3.48
C ASN A 47 6.41 -8.27 1.97
N TRP A 48 5.31 -8.27 1.21
CA TRP A 48 5.35 -8.34 -0.24
C TRP A 48 6.10 -7.14 -0.85
N LEU A 49 5.81 -5.92 -0.40
CA LEU A 49 6.50 -4.70 -0.85
C LEU A 49 7.99 -4.74 -0.54
N ASN A 50 8.35 -5.28 0.62
CA ASN A 50 9.74 -5.49 0.98
C ASN A 50 10.45 -6.46 0.04
N ALA A 51 9.80 -7.57 -0.35
CA ALA A 51 10.34 -8.47 -1.36
C ALA A 51 10.51 -7.79 -2.73
N GLN A 52 9.69 -6.79 -3.06
CA GLN A 52 9.76 -6.00 -4.29
C GLN A 52 10.76 -4.82 -4.24
N GLY A 53 11.58 -4.72 -3.19
CA GLY A 53 12.60 -3.67 -3.09
C GLY A 53 12.14 -2.37 -2.41
N TRP A 54 10.96 -2.35 -1.78
CA TRP A 54 10.54 -1.21 -0.97
C TRP A 54 10.97 -1.39 0.48
N GLU A 55 11.15 -0.28 1.18
CA GLU A 55 11.51 -0.27 2.60
C GLU A 55 10.57 0.69 3.33
N LEU A 56 10.04 0.26 4.47
CA LEU A 56 9.19 1.09 5.31
C LEU A 56 10.01 2.20 5.96
N ALA A 57 9.62 3.46 5.70
CA ALA A 57 10.28 4.64 6.23
C ALA A 57 9.56 5.18 7.48
N SER A 58 8.23 5.25 7.45
CA SER A 58 7.43 5.72 8.59
C SER A 58 5.98 5.24 8.50
N THR A 59 5.28 5.33 9.63
CA THR A 59 3.84 5.05 9.74
C THR A 59 3.14 6.15 10.52
N PHE A 60 1.89 6.46 10.16
CA PHE A 60 1.03 7.36 10.92
C PHE A 60 -0.44 7.03 10.68
N PHE A 61 -1.29 7.47 11.61
CA PHE A 61 -2.73 7.31 11.50
C PHE A 61 -3.38 8.65 11.18
N LEU A 62 -4.37 8.64 10.29
CA LEU A 62 -5.32 9.74 10.18
C LEU A 62 -6.68 9.21 10.59
N VAL A 63 -7.34 9.98 11.47
CA VAL A 63 -8.71 9.77 11.89
C VAL A 63 -9.52 10.90 11.26
N ASP A 64 -10.48 10.56 10.44
CA ASP A 64 -11.39 11.50 9.79
C ASP A 64 -12.81 11.03 10.06
N ASP A 65 -13.66 11.89 10.62
CA ASP A 65 -15.03 11.66 11.12
C ASP A 65 -15.62 10.23 10.93
N GLY A 66 -15.18 9.28 11.77
CA GLY A 66 -15.67 7.89 11.80
C GLY A 66 -14.86 6.86 10.99
N ASP A 67 -13.95 7.30 10.12
CA ASP A 67 -13.01 6.49 9.35
C ASP A 67 -11.59 6.65 9.91
N SER A 68 -10.95 5.52 10.26
CA SER A 68 -9.51 5.50 10.59
C SER A 68 -8.75 4.80 9.47
N ALA A 69 -7.60 5.36 9.11
CA ALA A 69 -6.71 4.74 8.13
C ALA A 69 -5.26 4.82 8.58
N ALA A 70 -4.56 3.69 8.42
CA ALA A 70 -3.11 3.61 8.60
C ALA A 70 -2.42 3.99 7.29
N TYR A 71 -1.45 4.90 7.40
CA TYR A 71 -0.59 5.33 6.32
C TYR A 71 0.83 4.80 6.56
N TYR A 72 1.42 4.26 5.51
CA TYR A 72 2.76 3.70 5.49
C TYR A 72 3.55 4.39 4.37
N VAL A 73 4.61 5.10 4.76
CA VAL A 73 5.53 5.76 3.82
C VAL A 73 6.63 4.77 3.48
N LEU A 74 6.86 4.54 2.19
CA LEU A 74 7.82 3.56 1.70
C LEU A 74 8.83 4.26 0.80
N ARG A 75 10.10 3.88 0.94
CA ARG A 75 11.18 4.29 0.04
C ARG A 75 11.59 3.12 -0.84
N ARG A 76 11.88 3.38 -2.12
CA ARG A 76 12.39 2.34 -3.02
C ARG A 76 13.90 2.20 -2.82
N ARG A 77 14.38 0.97 -2.60
CA ARG A 77 15.82 0.68 -2.65
C ARG A 77 16.27 0.85 -4.08
N LEU A 78 17.05 1.90 -4.32
CA LEU A 78 17.74 2.08 -5.59
C LEU A 78 18.91 1.10 -5.65
N PRO A 79 19.21 0.51 -6.83
CA PRO A 79 20.48 -0.18 -7.01
C PRO A 79 21.61 0.76 -6.63
N LYS A 80 22.63 0.27 -5.92
CA LYS A 80 23.86 1.05 -5.76
C LYS A 80 24.35 1.39 -7.16
N ALA A 81 24.55 2.68 -7.45
CA ALA A 81 25.26 3.09 -8.65
C ALA A 81 26.63 2.43 -8.58
N GLY A 82 26.90 1.56 -9.55
CA GLY A 82 28.19 0.90 -9.72
C GLY A 82 29.27 1.88 -10.15
#